data_AF-A0A4Q3C9N6-F1
#
_entry.id   AF-A0A4Q3C9N6-F1
#
_cell.length_a   1.000
_cell.length_b   1.000
_cell.length_c   1.000
_cell.angle_alpha   90.00
_cell.angle_beta   90.00
_cell.angle_gamma   90.00
#
_symmetry.space_group_name_H-M   'P 1'
#
loop_
_entity.id
_entity.type
_entity.pdbx_description
1 polymer ?
#
loop_
_entity_poly.entity_id
_entity_poly.type
_entity_poly.pdbx_seq_one_letter_code
_entity_poly.pdbx_strand_id
1 'polypeptide(L)'
;YMHGMVKHTDGYVYVYGAGGGFGAGDIYVARFLQSSPTTWTFWNGSSWAVSPTTAAGAAIITGMPWGGFWVEKVNGKFVIASMDFGFGCDIAQRDVYTRFSTDPKSGWSVQKKVYSLPDYKQGHTPVYYAPAIHPQFSSNNEMVFTYCVNFYDSCLTACSNPDGTMDPNDYRAKAVRIPYALIGI
;
A
#
# COMPACT_ATOMS: atom_id res chain seq x y z
N TYR A 1 3.57 9.65 5.84
CA TYR A 1 4.23 9.51 4.52
C TYR A 1 3.17 9.38 3.45
N MET A 2 3.50 9.70 2.20
CA MET A 2 2.56 9.54 1.09
C MET A 2 2.45 8.07 0.70
N HIS A 3 1.23 7.59 0.51
CA HIS A 3 0.88 6.19 0.22
C HIS A 3 0.21 6.04 -1.15
N GLY A 4 0.56 6.89 -2.13
CA GLY A 4 -0.02 6.89 -3.47
C GLY A 4 -0.40 8.28 -3.96
N MET A 5 -0.25 8.52 -5.27
CA MET A 5 -0.41 9.84 -5.88
C MET A 5 -0.89 9.69 -7.32
N VAL A 6 -2.19 9.95 -7.50
CA VAL A 6 -2.93 9.57 -8.70
C VAL A 6 -3.32 10.81 -9.49
N LYS A 7 -2.72 10.96 -10.68
CA LYS A 7 -3.13 11.98 -11.65
C LYS A 7 -4.50 11.60 -12.25
N HIS A 8 -5.46 12.52 -12.21
CA HIS A 8 -6.83 12.26 -12.64
C HIS A 8 -7.28 13.17 -13.80
N THR A 9 -8.31 12.77 -14.54
CA THR A 9 -8.79 13.48 -15.74
C THR A 9 -9.59 14.75 -15.44
N ASP A 10 -9.90 15.02 -14.18
CA ASP A 10 -10.60 16.22 -13.70
C ASP A 10 -9.64 17.40 -13.40
N GLY A 11 -8.37 17.26 -13.77
CA GLY A 11 -7.35 18.29 -13.57
C GLY A 11 -6.68 18.26 -12.19
N TYR A 12 -7.03 17.31 -11.32
CA TYR A 12 -6.39 17.16 -10.01
C TYR A 12 -5.38 16.01 -9.97
N VAL A 13 -4.50 16.07 -8.98
CA VAL A 13 -3.72 14.93 -8.47
C VAL A 13 -4.24 14.63 -7.08
N TYR A 14 -4.66 13.38 -6.86
CA TYR A 14 -5.10 12.89 -5.56
C TYR A 14 -3.94 12.25 -4.81
N VAL A 15 -3.79 12.58 -3.53
CA VAL A 15 -2.67 12.15 -2.70
C VAL A 15 -3.21 11.48 -1.46
N TYR A 16 -2.74 10.26 -1.19
CA TYR A 16 -3.25 9.43 -0.10
C TYR A 16 -2.24 9.37 1.04
N GLY A 17 -2.74 9.39 2.27
CA GLY A 17 -1.92 9.39 3.47
C GLY A 17 -2.59 8.64 4.62
N ALA A 18 -1.79 8.10 5.52
CA ALA A 18 -2.27 7.54 6.77
C ALA A 18 -2.52 8.64 7.81
N GLY A 19 -3.47 8.42 8.71
CA GLY A 19 -3.61 9.20 9.94
C GLY A 19 -2.34 9.16 10.81
N GLY A 20 -2.19 10.13 11.70
CA GLY A 20 -1.06 10.17 12.62
C GLY A 20 -1.19 9.17 13.76
N GLY A 21 -0.08 8.54 14.15
CA GLY A 21 0.02 7.66 15.33
C GLY A 21 0.44 6.23 14.98
N PHE A 22 1.18 5.59 15.90
CA PHE A 22 1.47 4.16 15.80
C PHE A 22 0.14 3.39 15.89
N GLY A 23 -0.18 2.61 14.86
CA GLY A 23 -1.44 1.87 14.77
C GLY A 23 -2.62 2.63 14.15
N ALA A 24 -2.40 3.82 13.61
CA ALA A 24 -3.42 4.53 12.82
C ALA A 24 -3.60 3.85 11.45
N GLY A 25 -4.73 3.14 11.28
CA GLY A 25 -5.12 2.47 10.03
C GLY A 25 -6.06 3.30 9.15
N ASP A 26 -6.28 4.57 9.48
CA ASP A 26 -7.20 5.43 8.75
C ASP A 26 -6.51 6.05 7.53
N ILE A 27 -7.17 6.00 6.38
CA ILE A 27 -6.70 6.62 5.14
C ILE A 27 -7.39 7.95 4.94
N TYR A 28 -6.63 8.96 4.57
CA TYR A 28 -7.11 10.27 4.17
C TYR A 28 -6.69 10.57 2.74
N VAL A 29 -7.41 11.49 2.10
CA VAL A 29 -7.10 11.96 0.75
C VAL A 29 -7.01 13.48 0.72
N ALA A 30 -5.94 13.97 0.10
CA ALA A 30 -5.76 15.35 -0.29
C ALA A 30 -5.73 15.43 -1.82
N ARG A 31 -5.80 16.65 -2.36
CA ARG A 31 -5.57 16.90 -3.78
C ARG A 31 -4.97 18.27 -4.02
N PHE A 32 -4.31 18.41 -5.15
CA PHE A 32 -3.88 19.70 -5.71
C PHE A 32 -4.17 19.75 -7.21
N LEU A 33 -4.27 20.94 -7.77
CA LEU A 33 -4.44 21.12 -9.21
C LEU A 33 -3.14 20.74 -9.93
N GLN A 34 -3.24 20.02 -11.04
CA GLN A 34 -2.07 19.63 -11.84
C GLN A 34 -1.24 20.84 -12.31
N SER A 35 -1.89 21.99 -12.51
CA SER A 35 -1.25 23.26 -12.87
C SER A 35 -0.69 24.05 -11.69
N SER A 36 -1.04 23.68 -10.44
CA SER A 36 -0.61 24.36 -9.22
C SER A 36 -0.31 23.33 -8.11
N PRO A 37 0.85 22.66 -8.17
CA PRO A 37 1.20 21.57 -7.24
C PRO A 37 1.47 22.02 -5.80
N THR A 38 1.41 23.33 -5.54
CA THR A 38 1.65 23.94 -4.22
C THR A 38 0.35 24.31 -3.49
N THR A 39 -0.81 24.24 -4.15
CA THR A 39 -2.11 24.59 -3.54
C THR A 39 -2.92 23.33 -3.23
N TRP A 40 -2.88 22.91 -1.96
CA TRP A 40 -3.48 21.68 -1.50
C TRP A 40 -4.86 21.91 -0.89
N THR A 41 -5.74 20.94 -1.09
CA THR A 41 -7.02 20.83 -0.39
C THR A 41 -7.21 19.42 0.15
N PHE A 42 -7.91 19.29 1.26
CA PHE A 42 -8.02 18.07 2.04
C PHE A 42 -9.48 17.67 2.17
N TRP A 43 -9.79 16.41 1.91
CA TRP A 43 -11.16 15.92 2.10
C TRP A 43 -11.47 15.86 3.60
N ASN A 44 -12.57 16.50 4.00
CA ASN A 44 -13.00 16.53 5.41
C ASN A 44 -14.22 15.64 5.70
N GLY A 45 -14.66 14.82 4.72
CA GLY A 45 -15.89 14.03 4.80
C GLY A 45 -17.09 14.63 4.08
N SER A 46 -17.05 15.92 3.75
CA SER A 46 -18.16 16.62 3.07
C SER A 46 -17.70 17.54 1.93
N SER A 47 -16.53 18.17 2.08
CA SER A 47 -15.98 19.15 1.15
C SER A 47 -14.45 19.12 1.15
N TRP A 48 -13.86 19.79 0.16
CA TRP A 48 -12.42 20.02 0.08
C TRP A 48 -12.06 21.27 0.88
N ALA A 49 -11.43 21.08 2.04
CA ALA A 49 -10.98 22.15 2.93
C ALA A 49 -9.54 22.57 2.63
N VAL A 50 -9.15 23.76 3.08
CA VAL A 50 -7.77 24.28 2.92
C VAL A 50 -6.79 23.74 3.97
N SER A 51 -7.30 23.11 5.03
CA SER A 51 -6.51 22.51 6.12
C SER A 51 -6.91 21.05 6.36
N PRO A 52 -5.97 20.17 6.72
CA PRO A 52 -6.27 18.77 7.05
C PRO A 52 -7.06 18.65 8.35
N THR A 53 -7.80 17.55 8.50
CA THR A 53 -8.56 17.22 9.72
C THR A 53 -8.59 15.70 9.95
N THR A 54 -8.67 15.30 11.21
CA THR A 54 -8.89 13.91 11.64
C THR A 54 -10.29 13.69 12.21
N ALA A 55 -11.20 14.65 12.02
CA ALA A 55 -12.59 14.53 12.45
C ALA A 55 -13.27 13.28 11.85
N ALA A 56 -14.26 12.76 12.57
CA ALA A 56 -15.06 11.62 12.10
C ALA A 56 -15.64 11.91 10.71
N GLY A 57 -15.47 10.95 9.79
CA GLY A 57 -15.90 11.08 8.39
C GLY A 57 -14.85 11.65 7.43
N ALA A 58 -13.75 12.23 7.91
CA ALA A 58 -12.66 12.68 7.05
C ALA A 58 -11.83 11.51 6.48
N ALA A 59 -11.72 10.41 7.22
CA ALA A 59 -11.10 9.19 6.74
C ALA A 59 -11.97 8.52 5.66
N ILE A 60 -11.36 8.15 4.54
CA ILE A 60 -12.04 7.46 3.42
C ILE A 60 -12.15 5.96 3.65
N ILE A 61 -11.26 5.42 4.50
CA ILE A 61 -11.23 4.05 5.00
C ILE A 61 -10.75 4.13 6.44
N THR A 62 -11.34 3.32 7.32
CA THR A 62 -10.89 3.17 8.71
C THR A 62 -10.39 1.75 8.98
N GLY A 63 -9.49 1.62 9.95
CA GLY A 63 -9.06 0.31 10.46
C GLY A 63 -8.30 -0.57 9.46
N MET A 64 -7.48 0.02 8.59
CA MET A 64 -6.60 -0.78 7.73
C MET A 64 -5.58 -1.61 8.51
N PRO A 65 -5.13 -2.74 7.93
CA PRO A 65 -3.93 -3.44 8.39
C PRO A 65 -2.69 -2.53 8.46
N TRP A 66 -1.83 -2.77 9.44
CA TRP A 66 -0.71 -1.88 9.78
C TRP A 66 0.57 -2.14 8.96
N GLY A 67 0.53 -3.03 7.98
CA GLY A 67 1.65 -3.26 7.04
C GLY A 67 1.85 -2.14 6.02
N GLY A 68 1.03 -1.10 6.11
CA GLY A 68 1.00 0.00 5.15
C GLY A 68 0.11 -0.30 3.95
N PHE A 69 0.02 0.70 3.07
CA PHE A 69 -0.78 0.62 1.86
C PHE A 69 -0.21 1.48 0.74
N TRP A 70 -0.72 1.22 -0.46
CA TRP A 70 -0.51 2.04 -1.65
C TRP A 70 -1.84 2.23 -2.40
N VAL A 71 -2.05 3.42 -2.97
CA VAL A 71 -3.21 3.74 -3.80
C VAL A 71 -2.77 4.13 -5.20
N GLU A 72 -3.39 3.53 -6.22
CA GLU A 72 -3.11 3.87 -7.61
C GLU A 72 -4.31 3.65 -8.53
N LYS A 73 -4.30 4.22 -9.75
CA LYS A 73 -5.34 3.95 -10.75
C LYS A 73 -5.01 2.70 -11.56
N VAL A 74 -5.88 1.69 -11.49
CA VAL A 74 -5.75 0.39 -12.16
C VAL A 74 -7.08 0.06 -12.85
N ASN A 75 -7.02 -0.30 -14.12
CA ASN A 75 -8.21 -0.59 -14.95
C ASN A 75 -9.34 0.47 -14.81
N GLY A 76 -8.97 1.75 -14.79
CA GLY A 76 -9.91 2.86 -14.67
C GLY A 76 -10.47 3.12 -13.27
N LYS A 77 -10.16 2.29 -12.27
CA LYS A 77 -10.59 2.44 -10.87
C LYS A 77 -9.43 2.85 -9.97
N PHE A 78 -9.72 3.54 -8.88
CA PHE A 78 -8.77 3.68 -7.78
C PHE A 78 -8.71 2.34 -7.05
N VAL A 79 -7.50 1.85 -6.80
CA VAL A 79 -7.26 0.61 -6.05
C VAL A 79 -6.35 0.91 -4.88
N ILE A 80 -6.73 0.45 -3.69
CA ILE A 80 -5.89 0.40 -2.50
C ILE A 80 -5.37 -1.01 -2.38
N ALA A 81 -4.05 -1.19 -2.30
CA ALA A 81 -3.41 -2.44 -1.92
C ALA A 81 -2.77 -2.28 -0.53
N SER A 82 -2.97 -3.25 0.35
CA SER A 82 -2.51 -3.19 1.74
C SER A 82 -1.95 -4.51 2.21
N MET A 83 -1.15 -4.47 3.27
CA MET A 83 -0.50 -5.67 3.82
C MET A 83 -0.77 -5.80 5.32
N ASP A 84 -0.79 -7.04 5.81
CA ASP A 84 -0.69 -7.30 7.25
C ASP A 84 0.57 -6.67 7.85
N PHE A 85 0.59 -6.46 9.17
CA PHE A 85 1.78 -5.94 9.85
C PHE A 85 2.95 -6.91 9.75
N GLY A 86 4.07 -6.47 9.16
CA GLY A 86 5.22 -7.33 8.87
C GLY A 86 6.52 -6.94 9.55
N PHE A 87 6.55 -6.03 10.53
CA PHE A 87 7.79 -5.66 11.25
C PHE A 87 8.13 -6.64 12.38
N GLY A 88 8.15 -7.94 12.08
CA GLY A 88 8.65 -9.00 12.95
C GLY A 88 8.89 -10.29 12.18
N CYS A 89 9.73 -11.16 12.73
CA CYS A 89 10.06 -12.48 12.18
C CYS A 89 8.95 -13.49 12.53
N ASP A 90 8.77 -14.50 11.68
CA ASP A 90 7.86 -15.63 11.94
C ASP A 90 6.40 -15.24 12.21
N ILE A 91 5.99 -14.05 11.75
CA ILE A 91 4.58 -13.63 11.80
C ILE A 91 3.77 -14.54 10.87
N ALA A 92 2.74 -15.17 11.43
CA ALA A 92 1.92 -16.14 10.70
C ALA A 92 1.01 -15.48 9.64
N GLN A 93 0.42 -14.32 9.96
CA GLN A 93 -0.45 -13.56 9.06
C GLN A 93 0.40 -12.73 8.11
N ARG A 94 0.33 -12.99 6.80
CA ARG A 94 1.20 -12.36 5.78
C ARG A 94 0.44 -12.09 4.48
N ASP A 95 -0.71 -11.46 4.58
CA ASP A 95 -1.63 -11.31 3.46
C ASP A 95 -1.60 -9.91 2.84
N VAL A 96 -1.91 -9.88 1.55
CA VAL A 96 -2.19 -8.66 0.78
C VAL A 96 -3.68 -8.58 0.51
N TYR A 97 -4.23 -7.39 0.69
CA TYR A 97 -5.64 -7.11 0.48
C TYR A 97 -5.82 -5.96 -0.50
N THR A 98 -6.97 -5.93 -1.15
CA THR A 98 -7.37 -4.84 -2.02
C THR A 98 -8.76 -4.30 -1.70
N ARG A 99 -8.94 -3.01 -1.98
CA ARG A 99 -10.23 -2.32 -2.14
C ARG A 99 -10.20 -1.50 -3.42
N PHE A 100 -11.35 -1.23 -4.03
CA PHE A 100 -11.41 -0.38 -5.21
C PHE A 100 -12.59 0.60 -5.18
N SER A 101 -12.49 1.69 -5.92
CA SER A 101 -13.57 2.66 -6.12
C SER A 101 -13.46 3.36 -7.48
N THR A 102 -14.58 3.88 -7.99
CA THR A 102 -14.59 4.84 -9.11
C THR A 102 -14.42 6.29 -8.65
N ASP A 103 -14.56 6.55 -7.35
CA ASP A 103 -14.44 7.87 -6.73
C ASP A 103 -13.23 7.88 -5.77
N PRO A 104 -12.35 8.91 -5.82
CA PRO A 104 -11.12 8.93 -5.03
C PRO A 104 -11.33 9.00 -3.50
N LYS A 105 -12.53 9.36 -3.03
CA LYS A 105 -12.82 9.66 -1.62
C LYS A 105 -13.97 8.84 -1.02
N SER A 106 -14.73 8.11 -1.83
CA SER A 106 -15.90 7.35 -1.34
C SER A 106 -16.19 6.13 -2.23
N GLY A 107 -17.22 5.34 -1.89
CA GLY A 107 -17.66 4.21 -2.74
C GLY A 107 -16.70 3.02 -2.78
N TRP A 108 -15.81 2.92 -1.79
CA TRP A 108 -14.84 1.83 -1.72
C TRP A 108 -15.52 0.48 -1.51
N SER A 109 -15.04 -0.52 -2.25
CA SER A 109 -15.46 -1.91 -2.09
C SER A 109 -15.14 -2.45 -0.70
N VAL A 110 -15.74 -3.59 -0.38
CA VAL A 110 -15.28 -4.43 0.72
C VAL A 110 -13.82 -4.84 0.49
N GLN A 111 -13.09 -5.05 1.58
CA GLN A 111 -11.73 -5.56 1.54
C GLN A 111 -11.73 -7.01 1.08
N LYS A 112 -10.81 -7.34 0.17
CA LYS A 112 -10.64 -8.69 -0.34
C LYS A 112 -9.18 -9.10 -0.21
N LYS A 113 -8.91 -10.27 0.39
CA LYS A 113 -7.58 -10.89 0.35
C LYS A 113 -7.30 -11.37 -1.07
N VAL A 114 -6.15 -11.00 -1.61
CA VAL A 114 -5.76 -11.30 -3.00
C VAL A 114 -4.43 -12.05 -3.11
N TYR A 115 -3.63 -12.08 -2.05
CA TYR A 115 -2.36 -12.79 -2.04
C TYR A 115 -1.95 -13.13 -0.61
N SER A 116 -1.17 -14.20 -0.47
CA SER A 116 -0.42 -14.52 0.75
C SER A 116 1.05 -14.58 0.39
N LEU A 117 1.89 -13.86 1.12
CA LEU A 117 3.32 -13.85 0.91
C LEU A 117 3.86 -15.27 1.13
N PRO A 118 4.65 -15.84 0.19
CA PRO A 118 5.16 -17.20 0.28
C PRO A 118 6.60 -17.25 0.80
N ASP A 119 7.21 -16.11 1.13
CA ASP A 119 8.64 -16.04 1.42
C ASP A 119 9.00 -16.78 2.72
N TYR A 120 9.97 -17.69 2.60
CA TYR A 120 10.63 -18.40 3.68
C TYR A 120 12.13 -18.53 3.36
N LYS A 121 12.97 -18.51 4.38
CA LYS A 121 14.38 -18.88 4.28
C LYS A 121 14.79 -19.60 5.56
N GLN A 122 15.38 -20.80 5.41
CA GLN A 122 15.80 -21.65 6.53
C GLN A 122 14.69 -21.90 7.58
N GLY A 123 13.43 -22.02 7.12
CA GLY A 123 12.27 -22.25 7.99
C GLY A 123 11.65 -20.99 8.59
N HIS A 124 12.29 -19.83 8.45
CA HIS A 124 11.80 -18.56 8.99
C HIS A 124 11.06 -17.71 7.96
N THR A 125 10.07 -16.92 8.38
CA THR A 125 9.46 -15.87 7.56
C THR A 125 10.15 -14.52 7.79
N PRO A 126 10.25 -13.67 6.75
CA PRO A 126 10.95 -12.40 6.86
C PRO A 126 10.08 -11.31 7.49
N VAL A 127 10.73 -10.21 7.85
CA VAL A 127 10.07 -8.90 7.92
C VAL A 127 9.62 -8.49 6.52
N TYR A 128 8.43 -7.89 6.39
CA TYR A 128 7.90 -7.43 5.10
C TYR A 128 7.15 -6.09 5.21
N TYR A 129 7.30 -5.26 4.18
CA TYR A 129 6.82 -3.86 4.20
C TYR A 129 6.86 -3.22 2.81
N ALA A 130 6.58 -1.91 2.74
CA ALA A 130 6.64 -1.07 1.55
C ALA A 130 5.79 -1.61 0.38
N PRO A 131 4.46 -1.76 0.57
CA PRO A 131 3.56 -2.05 -0.54
C PRO A 131 3.65 -0.94 -1.60
N ALA A 132 3.67 -1.33 -2.88
CA ALA A 132 3.52 -0.41 -3.99
C ALA A 132 2.77 -1.07 -5.16
N ILE A 133 2.00 -0.26 -5.88
CA ILE A 133 1.32 -0.66 -7.12
C ILE A 133 2.07 -0.03 -8.30
N HIS A 134 2.30 -0.82 -9.35
CA HIS A 134 2.99 -0.39 -10.56
C HIS A 134 2.04 -0.43 -11.78
N PRO A 135 1.22 0.62 -12.00
CA PRO A 135 0.22 0.66 -13.07
C PRO A 135 0.84 0.66 -14.48
N GLN A 136 2.13 1.03 -14.59
CA GLN A 136 2.88 1.03 -15.83
C GLN A 136 3.14 -0.38 -16.41
N PHE A 137 2.90 -1.43 -15.63
CA PHE A 137 3.15 -2.82 -16.04
C PHE A 137 1.84 -3.63 -16.02
N SER A 138 1.03 -3.56 -17.08
CA SER A 138 -0.33 -4.15 -17.09
C SER A 138 -0.64 -4.99 -18.35
N SER A 139 0.35 -5.76 -18.82
CA SER A 139 0.27 -6.49 -20.09
C SER A 139 -0.80 -7.58 -20.19
N ASN A 140 -1.35 -8.10 -19.07
CA ASN A 140 -2.28 -9.26 -19.10
C ASN A 140 -3.47 -9.14 -18.13
N ASN A 141 -4.15 -7.98 -18.09
CA ASN A 141 -5.29 -7.75 -17.18
C ASN A 141 -4.95 -8.04 -15.71
N GLU A 142 -3.79 -7.54 -15.30
CA GLU A 142 -3.20 -7.81 -13.99
C GLU A 142 -2.52 -6.55 -13.45
N MET A 143 -2.56 -6.40 -12.14
CA MET A 143 -1.88 -5.37 -11.40
C MET A 143 -0.52 -5.92 -10.95
N VAL A 144 0.57 -5.20 -11.21
CA VAL A 144 1.85 -5.51 -10.56
C VAL A 144 1.88 -4.85 -9.19
N PHE A 145 2.12 -5.68 -8.17
CA PHE A 145 2.29 -5.28 -6.78
C PHE A 145 3.69 -5.66 -6.31
N THR A 146 4.36 -4.77 -5.60
CA THR A 146 5.64 -5.05 -4.97
C THR A 146 5.61 -4.82 -3.48
N TYR A 147 6.51 -5.51 -2.79
CA TYR A 147 6.81 -5.37 -1.37
C TYR A 147 8.28 -5.67 -1.14
N CYS A 148 8.84 -5.24 -0.02
CA CYS A 148 10.18 -5.60 0.41
C CYS A 148 10.11 -6.78 1.39
N VAL A 149 11.10 -7.66 1.31
CA VAL A 149 11.41 -8.64 2.36
C VAL A 149 12.75 -8.31 2.98
N ASN A 150 12.88 -8.52 4.29
CA ASN A 150 14.11 -8.35 5.02
C ASN A 150 14.30 -9.49 6.04
N PHE A 151 15.34 -10.31 5.86
CA PHE A 151 15.77 -11.32 6.82
C PHE A 151 16.95 -10.77 7.64
N TYR A 152 16.65 -10.16 8.79
CA TYR A 152 17.66 -9.58 9.67
C TYR A 152 17.36 -9.90 11.14
N ASP A 153 18.30 -9.55 12.03
CA ASP A 153 18.16 -9.69 13.49
C ASP A 153 17.77 -11.12 13.91
N SER A 154 16.61 -11.30 14.54
CA SER A 154 16.16 -12.60 15.01
C SER A 154 15.61 -13.52 13.91
N CYS A 155 15.45 -13.03 12.68
CA CYS A 155 14.93 -13.84 11.58
C CYS A 155 15.99 -14.83 11.09
N LEU A 156 17.24 -14.39 10.95
CA LEU A 156 18.39 -15.18 10.49
C LEU A 156 19.69 -14.60 11.06
N THR A 157 20.69 -15.46 11.24
CA THR A 157 22.05 -15.01 11.60
C THR A 157 22.63 -14.13 10.49
N ALA A 158 22.98 -12.89 10.85
CA ALA A 158 23.65 -11.94 9.97
C ALA A 158 25.03 -12.46 9.53
N CYS A 159 25.47 -12.02 8.35
CA CYS A 159 26.80 -12.34 7.83
C CYS A 159 27.10 -13.85 7.70
N SER A 160 26.08 -14.64 7.35
CA SER A 160 26.13 -16.11 7.35
C SER A 160 26.73 -16.74 6.09
N ASN A 161 27.15 -15.95 5.10
CA ASN A 161 27.90 -16.48 3.96
C ASN A 161 29.29 -17.00 4.40
N PRO A 162 29.90 -17.94 3.64
CA PRO A 162 31.23 -18.48 3.97
C PRO A 162 32.35 -17.43 4.07
N ASP A 163 32.19 -16.29 3.41
CA ASP A 163 33.14 -15.16 3.43
C ASP A 163 32.81 -14.11 4.50
N GLY A 164 31.82 -14.37 5.36
CA GLY A 164 31.39 -13.46 6.43
C GLY A 164 30.56 -12.27 5.93
N THR A 165 30.01 -12.33 4.71
CA THR A 165 29.12 -11.29 4.17
C THR A 165 27.64 -11.63 4.36
N MET A 166 26.77 -10.63 4.21
CA MET A 166 25.32 -10.83 4.17
C MET A 166 24.88 -11.45 2.84
N ASP A 167 23.87 -12.31 2.85
CA ASP A 167 23.27 -12.79 1.60
C ASP A 167 22.50 -11.63 0.93
N PRO A 168 22.83 -11.24 -0.31
CA PRO A 168 22.12 -10.17 -1.01
C PRO A 168 20.63 -10.47 -1.24
N ASN A 169 20.19 -11.71 -1.04
CA ASN A 169 18.77 -12.09 -1.09
C ASN A 169 18.02 -11.85 0.22
N ASP A 170 18.71 -11.51 1.31
CA ASP A 170 18.09 -11.24 2.61
C ASP A 170 17.30 -9.94 2.59
N TYR A 171 17.74 -8.94 1.83
CA TYR A 171 17.02 -7.67 1.68
C TYR A 171 16.76 -7.33 0.22
N ARG A 172 15.52 -7.51 -0.24
CA ARG A 172 15.14 -7.27 -1.64
C ARG A 172 13.67 -6.94 -1.82
N ALA A 173 13.37 -6.27 -2.92
CA ALA A 173 12.01 -6.16 -3.42
C ALA A 173 11.55 -7.51 -4.01
N LYS A 174 10.26 -7.78 -3.89
CA LYS A 174 9.51 -8.89 -4.46
C LYS A 174 8.38 -8.32 -5.29
N ALA A 175 7.98 -9.02 -6.34
CA ALA A 175 6.88 -8.62 -7.20
C ALA A 175 5.91 -9.79 -7.40
N VAL A 176 4.62 -9.48 -7.44
CA VAL A 176 3.55 -10.40 -7.78
C VAL A 176 2.60 -9.72 -8.76
N ARG A 177 2.06 -10.51 -9.69
CA ARG A 177 0.99 -10.11 -10.60
C ARG A 177 -0.34 -10.57 -10.02
N ILE A 178 -1.25 -9.63 -9.79
CA ILE A 178 -2.56 -9.88 -9.18
C ILE A 178 -3.63 -9.66 -10.27
N PRO A 179 -4.35 -10.72 -10.70
CA PRO A 179 -5.36 -10.60 -11.76
C PRO A 179 -6.48 -9.62 -11.39
N TYR A 180 -6.95 -8.81 -12.35
CA TYR A 180 -8.05 -7.88 -12.13
C TYR A 180 -9.33 -8.58 -11.67
N ALA A 181 -9.62 -9.78 -12.21
CA ALA A 181 -10.74 -10.61 -11.78
C ALA A 181 -10.65 -11.00 -10.29
N LEU A 182 -9.44 -11.19 -9.75
CA LEU A 182 -9.26 -11.47 -8.33
C LEU A 182 -9.51 -10.23 -7.48
N ILE A 183 -9.21 -9.02 -7.98
CA ILE A 183 -9.53 -7.74 -7.31
C ILE A 183 -11.03 -7.43 -7.41
N GLY A 184 -11.66 -7.79 -8.53
CA GLY A 184 -13.05 -7.47 -8.86
C GLY A 184 -13.22 -6.22 -9.74
N ILE A 185 -12.21 -5.92 -10.58
CA ILE A 185 -12.17 -4.71 -11.43
C ILE A 185 -11.99 -5.03 -12.91
#